data_AF-A0A015L8U7-F1
#
_entry.id   AF-A0A015L8U7-F1
#
_cell.length_a   1.000
_cell.length_b   1.000
_cell.length_c   1.000
_cell.angle_alpha   90.00
_cell.angle_beta   90.00
_cell.angle_gamma   90.00
#
_symmetry.space_group_name_H-M   'P 1'
#
loop_
_entity.id
_entity.type
_entity.pdbx_description
1 polymer ?
#
loop_
_entity_poly.entity_id
_entity_poly.type
_entity_poly.pdbx_seq_one_letter_code
_entity_poly.pdbx_strand_id
1 'polypeptide(L)'
;MNEHKIPTILIIGAGPGGLTLAHSIQKNLNSFEKKFNIKIFDREISPNGKWQGYHITLNNTGVKSLFNCIPESISSRLHEVVLDNKLEHQEHHSSCLYDHKGNVLFKTPGYQVKNIYEFNKLNNMFTLIVTFRDRLRDLLLEGIDVKWGKKCIGYHEDDDNVWAIFDDGTRERGDLLIGADGIHSPIRKQKIPELKINHLGITQCCADITPNKELMDRMLSITGNSLCQVTMGPKGDCTFLMFRLFPIDSNDNNNNETSYYRVSFAYSYPSENHEKNDNWTYKDDELPTSKFPDDENPEFVFNDIKKRIKENRPKGKLTDIFLEFWDLAKSRIENDHENCYPLRRRPLRDIDPGSVDQWETTRVTLLGDAIHAMNPWVGIGTNSAIEDAELLTNALANWSKDNWKEHIRNYELGLRGRGSFYIDLTRTSCIKKHQICDGFLSIMIRNFMFRFNYVIAYIKSCWYGDGRKRDLVNKND
;
A
#
# COMPACT_ATOMS: atom_id res chain seq x y z
N MET A 1 15.94 -30.18 34.79
CA MET A 1 14.82 -29.24 34.55
C MET A 1 15.31 -28.27 33.49
N ASN A 2 15.01 -28.50 32.21
CA ASN A 2 15.30 -27.53 31.17
C ASN A 2 14.25 -26.42 31.29
N GLU A 3 14.64 -25.23 31.73
CA GLU A 3 13.80 -24.05 31.59
C GLU A 3 13.44 -23.92 30.10
N HIS A 4 12.14 -24.03 29.79
CA HIS A 4 11.65 -23.73 28.44
C HIS A 4 11.88 -22.24 28.17
N LYS A 5 13.04 -21.92 27.59
CA LYS A 5 13.37 -20.55 27.18
C LYS A 5 12.39 -20.12 26.09
N ILE A 6 11.60 -19.10 26.39
CA ILE A 6 10.64 -18.49 25.47
C ILE A 6 11.41 -17.90 24.27
N PRO A 7 11.21 -18.38 23.02
CA PRO A 7 11.88 -17.87 21.83
C PRO A 7 11.63 -16.38 21.59
N THR A 8 12.58 -15.70 20.97
CA THR A 8 12.52 -14.26 20.66
C THR A 8 12.40 -14.03 19.16
N ILE A 9 11.34 -13.32 18.75
CA ILE A 9 11.12 -12.88 17.37
C ILE A 9 11.55 -11.42 17.24
N LEU A 10 12.43 -11.15 16.28
CA LEU A 10 12.83 -9.80 15.87
C LEU A 10 12.01 -9.39 14.65
N ILE A 11 11.31 -8.26 14.72
CA ILE A 11 10.55 -7.68 13.61
C ILE A 11 11.23 -6.37 13.21
N ILE A 12 11.67 -6.26 11.96
CA ILE A 12 12.33 -5.06 11.43
C ILE A 12 11.34 -4.31 10.54
N GLY A 13 10.86 -3.16 11.02
CA GLY A 13 9.88 -2.30 10.37
C GLY A 13 8.55 -2.24 11.14
N ALA A 14 8.19 -1.04 11.62
CA ALA A 14 6.92 -0.72 12.29
C ALA A 14 5.92 -0.04 11.33
N GLY A 15 5.83 -0.57 10.11
CA GLY A 15 4.72 -0.30 9.19
C GLY A 15 3.48 -1.15 9.52
N PRO A 16 2.36 -0.98 8.78
CA PRO A 16 1.12 -1.71 9.04
C PRO A 16 1.32 -3.24 9.13
N GLY A 17 2.11 -3.84 8.24
CA GLY A 17 2.39 -5.29 8.28
C GLY A 17 3.12 -5.73 9.56
N GLY A 18 4.23 -5.06 9.91
CA GLY A 18 5.03 -5.42 11.10
C GLY A 18 4.28 -5.19 12.41
N LEU A 19 3.54 -4.08 12.53
CA LEU A 19 2.68 -3.82 13.70
C LEU A 19 1.53 -4.82 13.80
N THR A 20 0.88 -5.15 12.68
CA THR A 20 -0.19 -6.17 12.66
C THR A 20 0.34 -7.53 13.11
N LEU A 21 1.56 -7.92 12.68
CA LEU A 21 2.19 -9.15 13.12
C LEU A 21 2.47 -9.13 14.62
N ALA A 22 3.00 -8.02 15.15
CA ALA A 22 3.26 -7.89 16.58
C ALA A 22 1.97 -8.07 17.40
N HIS A 23 0.88 -7.40 17.00
CA HIS A 23 -0.45 -7.58 17.58
C HIS A 23 -0.95 -9.03 17.47
N SER A 24 -0.81 -9.63 16.30
CA SER A 24 -1.26 -11.00 16.04
C SER A 24 -0.57 -12.02 16.93
N ILE A 25 0.75 -11.91 17.11
CA ILE A 25 1.49 -12.79 18.02
C ILE A 25 1.08 -12.53 19.47
N GLN A 26 0.97 -11.27 19.89
CA GLN A 26 0.52 -10.94 21.25
C GLN A 26 -0.88 -11.52 21.55
N LYS A 27 -1.83 -11.28 20.66
CA LYS A 27 -3.22 -11.75 20.78
C LYS A 27 -3.34 -13.26 20.66
N ASN A 28 -2.81 -13.86 19.60
CA ASN A 28 -3.13 -15.24 19.25
C ASN A 28 -2.17 -16.25 19.86
N LEU A 29 -0.93 -15.84 20.17
CA LEU A 29 0.12 -16.74 20.65
C LEU A 29 0.57 -16.46 22.09
N ASN A 30 0.28 -15.28 22.65
CA ASN A 30 0.73 -14.90 24.01
C ASN A 30 -0.39 -14.58 25.02
N SER A 31 -1.67 -14.58 24.63
CA SER A 31 -2.76 -14.16 25.52
C SER A 31 -2.98 -15.07 26.74
N PHE A 32 -2.82 -16.38 26.57
CA PHE A 32 -3.04 -17.37 27.66
C PHE A 32 -1.72 -17.87 28.24
N GLU A 33 -0.77 -18.17 27.36
CA GLU A 33 0.57 -18.60 27.70
C GLU A 33 1.54 -17.87 26.77
N LYS A 34 2.56 -17.23 27.34
CA LYS A 34 3.53 -16.47 26.56
C LYS A 34 4.44 -17.42 25.76
N LYS A 35 4.12 -17.65 24.49
CA LYS A 35 4.92 -18.47 23.56
C LYS A 35 6.14 -17.76 22.98
N PHE A 36 6.10 -16.44 22.82
CA PHE A 36 7.17 -15.67 22.20
C PHE A 36 7.47 -14.36 22.93
N ASN A 37 8.75 -13.99 22.99
CA ASN A 37 9.19 -12.62 23.18
C ASN A 37 9.21 -11.92 21.82
N ILE A 38 8.71 -10.68 21.74
CA ILE A 38 8.72 -9.89 20.49
C ILE A 38 9.57 -8.64 20.74
N LYS A 39 10.44 -8.32 19.79
CA LYS A 39 11.11 -7.03 19.72
C LYS A 39 10.91 -6.47 18.32
N ILE A 40 10.35 -5.26 18.24
CA ILE A 40 10.13 -4.57 16.97
C ILE A 40 10.99 -3.31 16.90
N PHE A 41 11.60 -3.08 15.74
CA PHE A 41 12.56 -2.02 15.49
C PHE A 41 12.12 -1.20 14.29
N ASP A 42 12.35 0.10 14.33
CA ASP A 42 12.11 0.99 13.19
C ASP A 42 13.23 2.02 13.05
N ARG A 43 13.52 2.40 11.81
CA ARG A 43 14.53 3.39 11.45
C ARG A 43 14.10 4.81 11.78
N GLU A 44 12.79 5.07 11.85
CA GLU A 44 12.25 6.38 12.24
C GLU A 44 12.69 6.71 13.66
N ILE A 45 12.93 8.00 13.95
CA ILE A 45 13.46 8.43 15.25
C ILE A 45 12.36 8.46 16.33
N SER A 46 11.09 8.54 15.92
CA SER A 46 9.94 8.61 16.83
C SER A 46 8.66 8.10 16.15
N PRO A 47 7.59 7.79 16.90
CA PRO A 47 6.28 7.45 16.31
C PRO A 47 5.76 8.55 15.39
N ASN A 48 5.99 9.81 15.77
CA ASN A 48 5.66 11.02 15.02
C ASN A 48 6.73 11.35 13.95
N GLY A 49 7.50 10.37 13.48
CA GLY A 49 8.44 10.54 12.38
C GLY A 49 7.75 11.15 11.15
N LYS A 50 8.54 11.81 10.29
CA LYS A 50 8.07 12.55 9.10
C LYS A 50 7.07 11.74 8.28
N TRP A 51 6.16 12.45 7.59
CA TRP A 51 5.10 11.96 6.68
C TRP A 51 4.99 10.42 6.50
N GLN A 52 3.86 9.84 6.93
CA GLN A 52 3.69 8.38 7.03
C GLN A 52 3.07 7.70 5.80
N GLY A 53 2.90 8.38 4.67
CA GLY A 53 2.33 7.78 3.46
C GLY A 53 1.05 8.44 2.96
N TYR A 54 0.66 8.06 1.75
CA TYR A 54 -0.65 8.37 1.19
C TYR A 54 -1.75 7.59 1.91
N HIS A 55 -3.01 7.96 1.65
CA HIS A 55 -4.11 7.06 1.99
C HIS A 55 -3.85 5.64 1.48
N ILE A 56 -4.39 4.68 2.20
CA ILE A 56 -4.37 3.27 1.82
C ILE A 56 -5.81 2.78 1.67
N THR A 57 -5.99 1.80 0.81
CA THR A 57 -7.27 1.10 0.66
C THR A 57 -7.22 -0.21 1.43
N LEU A 58 -8.25 -0.46 2.23
CA LEU A 58 -8.49 -1.78 2.80
C LEU A 58 -9.62 -2.47 2.03
N ASN A 59 -9.39 -3.72 1.64
CA ASN A 59 -10.39 -4.59 1.05
C ASN A 59 -10.86 -5.61 2.09
N ASN A 60 -11.86 -6.42 1.73
CA ASN A 60 -12.43 -7.39 2.64
C ASN A 60 -11.42 -8.39 3.23
N THR A 61 -10.46 -8.85 2.43
CA THR A 61 -9.40 -9.75 2.91
C THR A 61 -8.53 -9.06 3.95
N GLY A 62 -8.05 -7.85 3.66
CA GLY A 62 -7.24 -7.09 4.61
C GLY A 62 -7.99 -6.77 5.90
N VAL A 63 -9.27 -6.39 5.83
CA VAL A 63 -10.07 -6.13 7.05
C VAL A 63 -10.28 -7.40 7.87
N LYS A 64 -10.61 -8.53 7.25
CA LYS A 64 -10.77 -9.82 7.95
C LYS A 64 -9.49 -10.23 8.66
N SER A 65 -8.37 -10.23 7.94
CA SER A 65 -7.06 -10.54 8.50
C SER A 65 -6.69 -9.56 9.62
N LEU A 66 -6.98 -8.27 9.46
CA LEU A 66 -6.75 -7.27 10.51
C LEU A 66 -7.53 -7.61 11.78
N PHE A 67 -8.84 -7.91 11.69
CA PHE A 67 -9.66 -8.33 12.83
C PHE A 67 -9.15 -9.61 13.51
N ASN A 68 -8.62 -10.56 12.72
CA ASN A 68 -8.03 -11.78 13.26
C ASN A 68 -6.73 -11.49 14.02
N CYS A 69 -5.95 -10.50 13.59
CA CYS A 69 -4.66 -10.13 14.19
C CYS A 69 -4.78 -9.24 15.44
N ILE A 70 -5.64 -8.22 15.43
CA ILE A 70 -5.64 -7.19 16.48
C ILE A 70 -6.53 -7.54 17.68
N PRO A 71 -6.18 -7.11 18.90
CA PRO A 71 -7.01 -7.32 20.09
C PRO A 71 -8.26 -6.41 20.10
N GLU A 72 -9.21 -6.70 21.00
CA GLU A 72 -10.47 -5.96 21.12
C GLU A 72 -10.28 -4.47 21.45
N SER A 73 -9.24 -4.13 22.23
CA SER A 73 -8.88 -2.76 22.56
C SER A 73 -8.58 -1.90 21.33
N ILE A 74 -8.10 -2.51 20.25
CA ILE A 74 -7.80 -1.85 18.98
C ILE A 74 -8.99 -1.97 18.02
N SER A 75 -9.58 -3.17 17.92
CA SER A 75 -10.66 -3.43 16.95
C SER A 75 -11.93 -2.62 17.24
N SER A 76 -12.23 -2.34 18.51
CA SER A 76 -13.34 -1.46 18.94
C SER A 76 -13.18 -0.02 18.45
N ARG A 77 -11.94 0.41 18.16
CA ARG A 77 -11.58 1.78 17.78
C ARG A 77 -11.25 1.97 16.31
N LEU A 78 -11.34 0.91 15.49
CA LEU A 78 -11.09 1.01 14.04
C LEU A 78 -12.01 2.00 13.30
N HIS A 79 -13.19 2.28 13.85
CA HIS A 79 -14.10 3.30 13.31
C HIS A 79 -13.49 4.71 13.34
N GLU A 80 -12.59 5.01 14.29
CA GLU A 80 -11.88 6.30 14.38
C GLU A 80 -11.00 6.57 13.16
N VAL A 81 -10.50 5.53 12.48
CA VAL A 81 -9.49 5.67 11.41
C VAL A 81 -9.99 5.23 10.04
N VAL A 82 -11.00 4.36 9.96
CA VAL A 82 -11.41 3.73 8.69
C VAL A 82 -12.77 4.21 8.17
N LEU A 83 -13.75 4.49 9.04
CA LEU A 83 -15.14 4.76 8.66
C LEU A 83 -15.86 5.56 9.75
N ASP A 84 -16.32 6.77 9.43
CA ASP A 84 -17.21 7.53 10.33
C ASP A 84 -18.68 7.27 9.95
N ASN A 85 -19.43 6.67 10.87
CA ASN A 85 -20.86 6.40 10.72
C ASN A 85 -21.69 7.67 10.46
N LYS A 86 -21.14 8.86 10.74
CA LYS A 86 -21.80 10.17 10.53
C LYS A 86 -21.85 10.62 9.06
N LEU A 87 -21.14 9.94 8.16
CA LEU A 87 -21.01 10.33 6.74
C LEU A 87 -21.87 9.47 5.78
N GLU A 88 -22.90 8.80 6.32
CA GLU A 88 -23.85 7.98 5.55
C GLU A 88 -24.38 8.78 4.33
N HIS A 89 -24.27 8.22 3.13
CA HIS A 89 -24.66 8.80 1.82
C HIS A 89 -23.71 9.80 1.13
N GLN A 90 -22.64 10.27 1.78
CA GLN A 90 -21.68 11.20 1.13
C GLN A 90 -20.53 10.44 0.44
N GLU A 91 -20.11 9.31 1.00
CA GLU A 91 -18.99 8.49 0.52
C GLU A 91 -19.45 7.16 -0.12
N HIS A 92 -18.90 6.79 -1.28
CA HIS A 92 -19.09 5.46 -1.89
C HIS A 92 -17.81 4.63 -1.86
N HIS A 93 -17.84 3.55 -1.08
CA HIS A 93 -16.79 2.54 -0.85
C HIS A 93 -16.45 1.67 -2.08
N SER A 94 -16.08 2.33 -3.18
CA SER A 94 -15.81 1.74 -4.48
C SER A 94 -14.63 2.43 -5.16
N SER A 95 -14.08 1.79 -6.19
CA SER A 95 -13.16 2.44 -7.12
C SER A 95 -13.83 2.65 -8.48
N CYS A 96 -13.45 3.73 -9.14
CA CYS A 96 -13.95 4.03 -10.47
C CYS A 96 -12.84 4.53 -11.39
N LEU A 97 -12.93 4.11 -12.66
CA LEU A 97 -12.03 4.42 -13.74
C LEU A 97 -12.78 5.25 -14.77
N TYR A 98 -12.21 6.39 -15.13
CA TYR A 98 -12.76 7.36 -16.05
C TYR A 98 -11.84 7.55 -17.25
N ASP A 99 -12.40 7.91 -18.39
CA ASP A 99 -11.62 8.50 -19.47
C ASP A 99 -11.28 9.97 -19.18
N HIS A 100 -10.48 10.57 -20.05
CA HIS A 100 -10.04 11.96 -19.96
C HIS A 100 -11.17 13.02 -19.97
N LYS A 101 -12.42 12.63 -20.24
CA LYS A 101 -13.59 13.51 -20.20
C LYS A 101 -14.45 13.31 -18.95
N GLY A 102 -14.10 12.34 -18.08
CA GLY A 102 -14.90 11.95 -16.93
C GLY A 102 -15.97 10.90 -17.24
N ASN A 103 -15.96 10.27 -18.42
CA ASN A 103 -16.91 9.19 -18.69
C ASN A 103 -16.47 7.92 -17.96
N VAL A 104 -17.41 7.25 -17.30
CA VAL A 104 -17.14 5.97 -16.64
C VAL A 104 -16.72 4.90 -17.65
N LEU A 105 -15.61 4.24 -17.34
CA LEU A 105 -15.08 3.08 -18.06
C LEU A 105 -15.23 1.80 -17.25
N PHE A 106 -15.05 1.88 -15.94
CA PHE A 106 -15.21 0.76 -15.01
C PHE A 106 -15.54 1.32 -13.63
N LYS A 107 -16.55 0.78 -12.94
CA LYS A 107 -16.85 1.13 -11.55
C LYS A 107 -17.03 -0.16 -10.78
N THR A 108 -16.30 -0.37 -9.69
CA THR A 108 -16.48 -1.60 -8.92
C THR A 108 -17.91 -1.69 -8.37
N PRO A 109 -18.55 -2.89 -8.37
CA PRO A 109 -19.83 -3.10 -7.70
C PRO A 109 -19.61 -3.16 -6.18
N GLY A 110 -19.15 -2.05 -5.61
CA GLY A 110 -18.94 -1.88 -4.17
C GLY A 110 -20.26 -1.63 -3.46
N TYR A 111 -20.36 -2.13 -2.23
CA TYR A 111 -21.49 -1.84 -1.35
C TYR A 111 -21.21 -0.61 -0.50
N GLN A 112 -22.24 0.21 -0.28
CA GLN A 112 -22.17 1.17 0.81
C GLN A 112 -22.33 0.40 2.12
N VAL A 113 -21.38 0.57 3.04
CA VAL A 113 -21.38 -0.04 4.36
C VAL A 113 -21.48 1.06 5.40
N LYS A 114 -22.16 0.80 6.50
CA LYS A 114 -22.33 1.78 7.58
C LYS A 114 -21.11 1.86 8.49
N ASN A 115 -20.43 0.74 8.68
CA ASN A 115 -19.26 0.63 9.53
C ASN A 115 -18.37 -0.55 9.11
N ILE A 116 -17.19 -0.62 9.74
CA ILE A 116 -16.19 -1.63 9.41
C ILE A 116 -16.62 -3.06 9.77
N TYR A 117 -17.54 -3.25 10.71
CA TYR A 117 -18.05 -4.58 11.07
C TYR A 117 -19.00 -5.14 10.02
N GLU A 118 -19.83 -4.28 9.41
CA GLU A 118 -20.64 -4.66 8.26
C GLU A 118 -19.74 -5.02 7.07
N PHE A 119 -18.71 -4.21 6.83
CA PHE A 119 -17.71 -4.49 5.81
C PHE A 119 -17.03 -5.85 6.00
N ASN A 120 -16.63 -6.17 7.24
CA ASN A 120 -15.98 -7.44 7.58
C ASN A 120 -16.85 -8.68 7.27
N LYS A 121 -18.18 -8.51 7.27
CA LYS A 121 -19.13 -9.60 6.95
C LYS A 121 -19.34 -9.79 5.45
N LEU A 122 -18.88 -8.86 4.61
CA LEU A 122 -19.01 -8.99 3.17
C LEU A 122 -18.21 -10.18 2.66
N ASN A 123 -18.61 -10.72 1.51
CA ASN A 123 -17.83 -11.71 0.76
C ASN A 123 -17.62 -11.22 -0.68
N ASN A 124 -17.08 -10.01 -0.82
CA ASN A 124 -16.93 -9.33 -2.08
C ASN A 124 -15.54 -8.65 -2.14
N MET A 125 -14.86 -8.80 -3.28
CA MET A 125 -13.49 -8.29 -3.50
C MET A 125 -13.44 -6.87 -4.10
N PHE A 126 -14.61 -6.28 -4.36
CA PHE A 126 -14.83 -5.04 -5.09
C PHE A 126 -15.18 -3.85 -4.20
N THR A 127 -15.58 -4.11 -2.95
CA THR A 127 -15.82 -3.08 -1.93
C THR A 127 -14.48 -2.76 -1.26
N LEU A 128 -14.16 -1.48 -1.17
CA LEU A 128 -12.94 -0.99 -0.54
C LEU A 128 -13.24 0.22 0.33
N ILE A 129 -12.48 0.39 1.38
CA ILE A 129 -12.54 1.54 2.28
C ILE A 129 -11.20 2.26 2.24
N VAL A 130 -11.23 3.59 2.32
CA VAL A 130 -10.01 4.42 2.34
C VAL A 130 -9.72 4.79 3.79
N THR A 131 -8.47 4.61 4.22
CA THR A 131 -8.01 5.05 5.54
C THR A 131 -6.69 5.78 5.41
N PHE A 132 -6.39 6.62 6.39
CA PHE A 132 -5.14 7.34 6.44
C PHE A 132 -4.08 6.46 7.05
N ARG A 133 -2.94 6.34 6.36
CA ARG A 133 -1.88 5.44 6.79
C ARG A 133 -1.27 5.86 8.13
N ASP A 134 -1.11 7.15 8.37
CA ASP A 134 -0.71 7.71 9.68
C ASP A 134 -1.69 7.28 10.77
N ARG A 135 -2.99 7.53 10.59
CA ARG A 135 -4.01 7.21 11.60
C ARG A 135 -4.11 5.72 11.90
N LEU A 136 -4.10 4.87 10.87
CA LEU A 136 -4.11 3.42 11.07
C LEU A 136 -2.83 2.97 11.81
N ARG A 137 -1.67 3.54 11.45
CA ARG A 137 -0.40 3.22 12.10
C ARG A 137 -0.40 3.68 13.56
N ASP A 138 -0.88 4.88 13.86
CA ASP A 138 -0.99 5.41 15.23
C ASP A 138 -1.84 4.50 16.11
N LEU A 139 -3.00 4.07 15.60
CA LEU A 139 -3.86 3.12 16.31
C LEU A 139 -3.15 1.77 16.50
N LEU A 140 -2.42 1.26 15.50
CA LEU A 140 -1.66 0.01 15.60
C LEU A 140 -0.41 0.11 16.47
N LEU A 141 0.09 1.30 16.78
CA LEU A 141 1.22 1.50 17.70
C LEU A 141 0.83 1.29 19.16
N GLU A 142 -0.46 1.45 19.50
CA GLU A 142 -0.94 1.28 20.86
C GLU A 142 -0.65 -0.14 21.39
N GLY A 143 -0.05 -0.22 22.58
CA GLY A 143 0.32 -1.51 23.19
C GLY A 143 1.58 -2.18 22.61
N ILE A 144 2.25 -1.56 21.64
CA ILE A 144 3.48 -2.09 21.03
C ILE A 144 4.69 -1.21 21.39
N ASP A 145 5.68 -1.80 22.07
CA ASP A 145 6.96 -1.15 22.41
C ASP A 145 7.94 -1.23 21.23
N VAL A 146 7.92 -0.20 20.37
CA VAL A 146 8.84 -0.07 19.24
C VAL A 146 10.17 0.55 19.66
N LYS A 147 11.28 -0.07 19.23
CA LYS A 147 12.63 0.49 19.35
C LYS A 147 12.95 1.35 18.13
N TRP A 148 12.80 2.66 18.32
CA TRP A 148 13.04 3.70 17.32
C TRP A 148 14.52 4.03 17.12
N GLY A 149 14.84 4.69 16.01
CA GLY A 149 16.20 5.09 15.63
C GLY A 149 17.09 3.90 15.26
N LYS A 150 16.49 2.76 14.91
CA LYS A 150 17.17 1.48 14.68
C LYS A 150 17.06 1.10 13.20
N LYS A 151 17.96 1.66 12.38
CA LYS A 151 18.04 1.33 10.96
C LYS A 151 18.84 0.04 10.80
N CYS A 152 18.14 -1.07 10.54
CA CYS A 152 18.76 -2.34 10.23
C CYS A 152 19.54 -2.23 8.91
N ILE A 153 20.74 -2.80 8.86
CA ILE A 153 21.63 -2.81 7.69
C ILE A 153 21.96 -4.24 7.22
N GLY A 154 21.49 -5.26 7.94
CA GLY A 154 21.72 -6.66 7.61
C GLY A 154 21.52 -7.56 8.82
N TYR A 155 21.90 -8.81 8.69
CA TYR A 155 21.82 -9.79 9.77
C TYR A 155 23.02 -10.75 9.77
N HIS A 156 23.17 -11.48 10.86
CA HIS A 156 24.02 -12.67 10.96
C HIS A 156 23.17 -13.80 11.52
N GLU A 157 23.30 -15.02 11.00
CA GLU A 157 22.63 -16.19 11.59
C GLU A 157 23.61 -17.35 11.77
N ASP A 158 23.36 -18.16 12.79
CA ASP A 158 23.99 -19.47 13.00
C ASP A 158 22.92 -20.55 13.18
N ASP A 159 23.33 -21.76 13.54
CA ASP A 159 22.42 -22.90 13.68
C ASP A 159 21.31 -22.65 14.73
N ASP A 160 21.58 -21.83 15.72
CA ASP A 160 20.72 -21.64 16.90
C ASP A 160 20.01 -20.27 16.94
N ASN A 161 20.57 -19.24 16.33
CA ASN A 161 20.17 -17.85 16.54
C ASN A 161 20.34 -16.97 15.29
N VAL A 162 19.72 -15.80 15.36
CA VAL A 162 19.89 -14.72 14.40
C VAL A 162 20.13 -13.39 15.12
N TRP A 163 20.93 -12.52 14.52
CA TRP A 163 21.21 -11.16 14.99
C TRP A 163 20.83 -10.14 13.93
N ALA A 164 19.95 -9.20 14.28
CA ALA A 164 19.77 -7.98 13.48
C ALA A 164 20.93 -7.02 13.74
N ILE A 165 21.50 -6.42 12.69
CA ILE A 165 22.62 -5.49 12.77
C ILE A 165 22.12 -4.10 12.39
N PHE A 166 22.43 -3.08 13.21
CA PHE A 166 21.99 -1.70 13.02
C PHE A 166 23.14 -0.77 12.63
N ASP A 167 22.83 0.36 11.99
CA ASP A 167 23.80 1.34 11.52
C ASP A 167 24.54 2.09 12.65
N ASP A 168 23.97 2.13 13.85
CA ASP A 168 24.61 2.63 15.07
C ASP A 168 25.66 1.68 15.67
N GLY A 169 25.93 0.55 15.01
CA GLY A 169 26.88 -0.48 15.44
C GLY A 169 26.32 -1.47 16.47
N THR A 170 25.06 -1.29 16.92
CA THR A 170 24.42 -2.24 17.83
C THR A 170 23.89 -3.46 17.09
N ARG A 171 23.68 -4.56 17.84
CA ARG A 171 23.03 -5.78 17.33
C ARG A 171 22.06 -6.36 18.35
N GLU A 172 21.01 -7.01 17.87
CA GLU A 172 19.99 -7.64 18.71
C GLU A 172 19.83 -9.11 18.36
N ARG A 173 19.88 -9.98 19.37
CA ARG A 173 19.77 -11.44 19.21
C ARG A 173 18.30 -11.90 19.31
N GLY A 174 17.92 -12.83 18.44
CA GLY A 174 16.66 -13.56 18.47
C GLY A 174 16.79 -14.99 17.94
N ASP A 175 15.67 -15.70 17.94
CA ASP A 175 15.51 -17.07 17.43
C ASP A 175 14.93 -17.09 16.00
N LEU A 176 14.23 -16.01 15.61
CA LEU A 176 13.67 -15.73 14.29
C LEU A 176 13.75 -14.22 13.98
N LEU A 177 14.05 -13.88 12.73
CA LEU A 177 14.09 -12.51 12.21
C LEU A 177 13.06 -12.37 11.07
N ILE A 178 12.26 -11.31 11.14
CA ILE A 178 11.21 -11.03 10.15
C ILE A 178 11.47 -9.65 9.56
N GLY A 179 11.76 -9.61 8.26
CA GLY A 179 11.89 -8.36 7.51
C GLY A 179 10.52 -7.84 7.06
N ALA A 180 10.15 -6.68 7.59
CA ALA A 180 8.94 -5.92 7.26
C ALA A 180 9.30 -4.45 6.93
N ASP A 181 10.52 -4.24 6.42
CA ASP A 181 11.24 -2.97 6.27
C ASP A 181 11.10 -2.33 4.87
N GLY A 182 10.14 -2.82 4.09
CA GLY A 182 9.68 -2.24 2.84
C GLY A 182 10.57 -2.52 1.63
N ILE A 183 10.26 -1.87 0.51
CA ILE A 183 10.83 -2.18 -0.82
C ILE A 183 12.38 -2.17 -0.87
N HIS A 184 13.04 -1.41 0.01
CA HIS A 184 14.51 -1.32 0.08
C HIS A 184 15.14 -2.22 1.16
N SER A 185 14.42 -3.23 1.63
CA SER A 185 14.85 -4.18 2.67
C SER A 185 16.29 -4.69 2.49
N PRO A 186 17.25 -4.33 3.36
CA PRO A 186 18.56 -5.00 3.42
C PRO A 186 18.43 -6.49 3.76
N ILE A 187 17.42 -6.88 4.54
CA ILE A 187 17.19 -8.29 4.90
C ILE A 187 16.84 -9.11 3.67
N ARG A 188 15.93 -8.62 2.81
CA ARG A 188 15.62 -9.27 1.53
C ARG A 188 16.88 -9.39 0.67
N LYS A 189 17.64 -8.30 0.52
CA LYS A 189 18.85 -8.28 -0.32
C LYS A 189 19.88 -9.32 0.12
N GLN A 190 20.06 -9.48 1.43
CA GLN A 190 20.97 -10.48 1.98
C GLN A 190 20.42 -11.91 1.85
N LYS A 191 19.12 -12.11 2.07
CA LYS A 191 18.47 -13.44 2.02
C LYS A 191 18.29 -13.97 0.60
N ILE A 192 17.94 -13.10 -0.35
CA ILE A 192 17.57 -13.47 -1.74
C ILE A 192 18.22 -12.46 -2.71
N PRO A 193 19.55 -12.50 -2.90
CA PRO A 193 20.28 -11.52 -3.73
C PRO A 193 19.82 -11.47 -5.20
N GLU A 194 19.29 -12.57 -5.71
CA GLU A 194 18.77 -12.69 -7.08
C GLU A 194 17.40 -12.01 -7.27
N LEU A 195 16.67 -11.70 -6.19
CA LEU A 195 15.35 -11.09 -6.26
C LEU A 195 15.44 -9.57 -6.43
N LYS A 196 15.17 -9.12 -7.66
CA LYS A 196 15.33 -7.73 -8.08
C LYS A 196 14.05 -6.91 -7.94
N ILE A 197 14.26 -5.59 -7.83
CA ILE A 197 13.19 -4.61 -7.98
C ILE A 197 13.00 -4.33 -9.48
N ASN A 198 11.82 -4.61 -10.01
CA ASN A 198 11.50 -4.31 -11.39
C ASN A 198 10.93 -2.91 -11.53
N HIS A 199 11.17 -2.29 -12.68
CA HIS A 199 10.59 -0.99 -13.03
C HIS A 199 9.60 -1.13 -14.17
N LEU A 200 8.50 -0.39 -14.09
CA LEU A 200 7.36 -0.55 -15.01
C LEU A 200 7.41 0.40 -16.22
N GLY A 201 8.49 1.17 -16.39
CA GLY A 201 8.58 2.21 -17.43
C GLY A 201 7.55 3.33 -17.26
N ILE A 202 7.11 3.57 -16.02
CA ILE A 202 6.11 4.58 -15.65
C ILE A 202 6.68 5.41 -14.51
N THR A 203 6.60 6.73 -14.65
CA THR A 203 6.99 7.71 -13.64
C THR A 203 5.74 8.24 -12.94
N GLN A 204 5.81 8.45 -11.63
CA GLN A 204 4.72 8.97 -10.83
C GLN A 204 5.21 10.07 -9.88
N CYS A 205 4.40 11.12 -9.73
CA CYS A 205 4.52 12.13 -8.69
C CYS A 205 3.25 12.10 -7.87
N CYS A 206 3.39 12.19 -6.55
CA CYS A 206 2.28 12.10 -5.63
C CYS A 206 2.28 13.28 -4.67
N ALA A 207 1.10 13.71 -4.26
CA ALA A 207 0.89 14.85 -3.36
C ALA A 207 -0.38 14.64 -2.53
N ASP A 208 -0.53 15.46 -1.50
CA ASP A 208 -1.71 15.48 -0.65
C ASP A 208 -2.18 16.92 -0.38
N ILE A 209 -3.50 17.12 -0.41
CA ILE A 209 -4.14 18.44 -0.32
C ILE A 209 -5.38 18.40 0.56
N THR A 210 -5.77 19.58 1.04
CA THR A 210 -7.03 19.83 1.75
C THR A 210 -7.85 20.83 0.95
N PRO A 211 -8.55 20.39 -0.11
CA PRO A 211 -9.32 21.28 -0.96
C PRO A 211 -10.58 21.76 -0.24
N ASN A 212 -11.05 22.95 -0.61
CA ASN A 212 -12.34 23.45 -0.14
C ASN A 212 -13.50 22.66 -0.77
N LYS A 213 -14.69 22.84 -0.19
CA LYS A 213 -15.90 22.13 -0.64
C LYS A 213 -16.25 22.45 -2.10
N GLU A 214 -16.11 23.70 -2.54
CA GLU A 214 -16.44 24.11 -3.91
C GLU A 214 -15.63 23.37 -4.97
N LEU A 215 -14.31 23.26 -4.77
CA LEU A 215 -13.43 22.54 -5.68
C LEU A 215 -13.77 21.04 -5.73
N MET A 216 -14.10 20.45 -4.57
CA MET A 216 -14.55 19.07 -4.51
C MET A 216 -15.89 18.87 -5.21
N ASP A 217 -16.89 19.72 -4.97
CA ASP A 217 -18.20 19.63 -5.64
C ASP A 217 -18.07 19.72 -7.16
N ARG A 218 -17.19 20.61 -7.66
CA ARG A 218 -16.86 20.71 -9.09
C ARG A 218 -16.30 19.38 -9.64
N MET A 219 -15.37 18.75 -8.92
CA MET A 219 -14.78 17.47 -9.31
C MET A 219 -15.82 16.34 -9.28
N LEU A 220 -16.56 16.21 -8.18
CA LEU A 220 -17.58 15.19 -7.97
C LEU A 220 -18.76 15.34 -8.93
N SER A 221 -19.05 16.53 -9.46
CA SER A 221 -20.04 16.70 -10.53
C SER A 221 -19.65 16.02 -11.85
N ILE A 222 -18.36 15.77 -12.06
CA ILE A 222 -17.81 15.15 -13.27
C ILE A 222 -17.58 13.66 -13.04
N THR A 223 -16.92 13.29 -11.93
CA THR A 223 -16.52 11.91 -11.67
C THR A 223 -17.45 11.19 -10.69
N GLY A 224 -18.31 11.87 -9.95
CA GLY A 224 -19.11 11.25 -8.89
C GLY A 224 -18.28 10.95 -7.63
N ASN A 225 -18.87 10.22 -6.69
CA ASN A 225 -18.42 10.12 -5.30
C ASN A 225 -17.72 8.80 -4.91
N SER A 226 -17.11 8.09 -5.87
CA SER A 226 -16.30 6.90 -5.55
C SER A 226 -15.02 7.34 -4.86
N LEU A 227 -14.67 6.78 -3.70
CA LEU A 227 -13.53 7.26 -2.88
C LEU A 227 -12.17 7.06 -3.53
N CYS A 228 -12.05 6.06 -4.41
CA CYS A 228 -10.85 5.80 -5.20
C CYS A 228 -11.17 6.05 -6.68
N GLN A 229 -10.45 6.97 -7.31
CA GLN A 229 -10.72 7.34 -8.70
C GLN A 229 -9.45 7.34 -9.54
N VAL A 230 -9.56 6.88 -10.78
CA VAL A 230 -8.50 6.97 -11.78
C VAL A 230 -9.04 7.61 -13.03
N THR A 231 -8.39 8.66 -13.52
CA THR A 231 -8.68 9.28 -14.82
C THR A 231 -7.55 8.99 -15.80
N MET A 232 -7.85 8.30 -16.91
CA MET A 232 -6.89 7.98 -17.96
C MET A 232 -6.89 9.03 -19.08
N GLY A 233 -5.71 9.59 -19.33
CA GLY A 233 -5.43 10.47 -20.45
C GLY A 233 -5.22 9.72 -21.77
N PRO A 234 -5.27 10.41 -22.91
CA PRO A 234 -4.99 9.81 -24.22
C PRO A 234 -3.51 9.49 -24.44
N LYS A 235 -2.59 10.20 -23.78
CA LYS A 235 -1.13 10.03 -23.94
C LYS A 235 -0.51 9.08 -22.91
N GLY A 236 -1.32 8.17 -22.37
CA GLY A 236 -0.89 7.20 -21.35
C GLY A 236 -0.72 7.79 -19.95
N ASP A 237 -0.93 9.09 -19.77
CA ASP A 237 -0.92 9.70 -18.46
C ASP A 237 -2.16 9.32 -17.65
N CYS A 238 -2.02 9.19 -16.34
CA CYS A 238 -3.10 8.89 -15.42
C CYS A 238 -3.07 9.84 -14.22
N THR A 239 -4.26 10.23 -13.77
CA THR A 239 -4.44 10.87 -12.46
C THR A 239 -5.14 9.88 -11.55
N PHE A 240 -4.52 9.51 -10.46
CA PHE A 240 -5.11 8.69 -9.40
C PHE A 240 -5.45 9.58 -8.20
N LEU A 241 -6.59 9.37 -7.58
CA LEU A 241 -6.94 10.05 -6.34
C LEU A 241 -7.64 9.12 -5.35
N MET A 242 -7.35 9.34 -4.07
CA MET A 242 -8.08 8.82 -2.93
C MET A 242 -8.44 10.00 -2.05
N PHE A 243 -9.69 10.07 -1.62
CA PHE A 243 -10.13 11.15 -0.74
C PHE A 243 -11.09 10.63 0.31
N ARG A 244 -11.21 11.43 1.37
CA ARG A 244 -12.20 11.26 2.42
C ARG A 244 -12.64 12.60 2.98
N LEU A 245 -13.86 12.62 3.50
CA LEU A 245 -14.42 13.72 4.25
C LEU A 245 -14.15 13.49 5.76
N PHE A 246 -13.70 14.54 6.44
CA PHE A 246 -13.45 14.54 7.89
C PHE A 246 -14.41 15.49 8.56
N PRO A 247 -15.20 15.04 9.54
CA PRO A 247 -15.92 15.96 10.41
C PRO A 247 -14.92 16.75 11.26
N ILE A 248 -15.21 18.03 11.48
CA ILE A 248 -14.50 18.86 12.45
C ILE A 248 -15.21 18.64 13.79
N ASP A 249 -14.47 18.26 14.83
CA ASP A 249 -15.04 18.14 16.18
C ASP A 249 -15.60 19.49 16.62
N SER A 250 -16.87 19.50 16.98
CA SER A 250 -17.70 20.69 17.25
C SER A 250 -17.36 21.43 18.56
N ASN A 251 -16.11 21.37 19.02
CA ASN A 251 -15.64 22.15 20.17
C ASN A 251 -15.07 23.52 19.78
N ASP A 252 -14.84 23.77 18.48
CA ASP A 252 -14.47 25.09 17.97
C ASP A 252 -15.71 25.88 17.53
N ASN A 253 -16.21 26.71 18.43
CA ASN A 253 -17.42 27.55 18.25
C ASN A 253 -17.29 28.66 17.19
N ASN A 254 -16.29 28.64 16.30
CA ASN A 254 -15.93 29.81 15.50
C ASN A 254 -15.83 29.63 13.98
N ASN A 255 -16.23 28.50 13.38
CA ASN A 255 -16.32 28.39 11.92
C ASN A 255 -17.53 27.58 11.46
N ASN A 256 -18.26 28.10 10.46
CA ASN A 256 -19.43 27.46 9.84
C ASN A 256 -19.08 26.21 8.98
N GLU A 257 -17.82 25.81 8.90
CA GLU A 257 -17.40 24.58 8.22
C GLU A 257 -17.39 23.42 9.21
N THR A 258 -18.29 22.46 9.03
CA THR A 258 -18.44 21.28 9.89
C THR A 258 -17.61 20.07 9.42
N SER A 259 -16.93 20.18 8.27
CA SER A 259 -16.10 19.11 7.70
C SER A 259 -15.11 19.62 6.67
N TYR A 260 -14.02 18.89 6.43
CA TYR A 260 -13.04 19.18 5.39
C TYR A 260 -12.61 17.92 4.64
N TYR A 261 -12.25 18.07 3.35
CA TYR A 261 -11.73 16.96 2.57
C TYR A 261 -10.23 16.82 2.75
N ARG A 262 -9.76 15.57 2.79
CA ARG A 262 -8.35 15.25 2.60
C ARG A 262 -8.22 14.39 1.35
N VAL A 263 -7.31 14.76 0.45
CA VAL A 263 -7.09 14.07 -0.82
C VAL A 263 -5.61 13.71 -0.93
N SER A 264 -5.32 12.45 -1.22
CA SER A 264 -4.03 12.01 -1.75
C SER A 264 -4.21 11.73 -3.22
N PHE A 265 -3.37 12.29 -4.06
CA PHE A 265 -3.47 12.09 -5.49
C PHE A 265 -2.10 11.96 -6.11
N ALA A 266 -2.08 11.41 -7.32
CA ALA A 266 -0.88 11.17 -8.07
C ALA A 266 -1.10 11.48 -9.55
N TYR A 267 -0.11 12.07 -10.18
CA TYR A 267 0.01 12.15 -11.62
C TYR A 267 1.11 11.20 -12.07
N SER A 268 0.81 10.42 -13.09
CA SER A 268 1.69 9.36 -13.59
C SER A 268 1.67 9.34 -15.11
N TYR A 269 2.79 8.96 -15.71
CA TYR A 269 2.97 9.00 -17.15
C TYR A 269 4.02 7.96 -17.58
N PRO A 270 3.96 7.46 -18.84
CA PRO A 270 5.01 6.63 -19.39
C PRO A 270 6.34 7.37 -19.35
N SER A 271 7.39 6.73 -18.83
CA SER A 271 8.70 7.35 -18.74
C SER A 271 9.27 7.67 -20.13
N GLU A 272 10.00 8.77 -20.28
CA GLU A 272 10.62 9.18 -21.55
C GLU A 272 11.89 8.37 -21.88
N ASN A 273 12.40 8.43 -23.12
CA ASN A 273 13.57 7.62 -23.53
C ASN A 273 14.86 7.97 -22.76
N HIS A 274 15.07 9.24 -22.42
CA HIS A 274 16.17 9.66 -21.55
C HIS A 274 15.96 9.20 -20.10
N GLU A 275 14.70 8.95 -19.72
CA GLU A 275 14.39 8.25 -18.49
C GLU A 275 14.69 6.75 -18.66
N LYS A 276 14.42 6.10 -19.82
CA LYS A 276 14.45 4.64 -20.12
C LYS A 276 15.80 3.97 -20.52
N ASN A 277 16.95 4.65 -20.49
CA ASN A 277 18.23 4.13 -21.05
C ASN A 277 18.53 2.62 -20.81
N ASP A 278 18.89 1.85 -21.84
CA ASP A 278 19.11 0.38 -21.77
C ASP A 278 20.25 -0.10 -20.83
N ASN A 279 20.99 0.82 -20.21
CA ASN A 279 21.94 0.56 -19.13
C ASN A 279 21.34 0.82 -17.72
N TRP A 280 20.04 0.56 -17.53
CA TRP A 280 19.34 0.65 -16.24
C TRP A 280 19.81 -0.44 -15.25
N THR A 281 21.04 -0.32 -14.76
CA THR A 281 21.41 -0.88 -13.46
C THR A 281 21.31 0.26 -12.46
N TYR A 282 20.13 0.46 -11.87
CA TYR A 282 20.16 1.03 -10.52
C TYR A 282 20.93 -0.01 -9.71
N LYS A 283 22.13 0.32 -9.20
CA LYS A 283 22.57 -0.35 -7.98
C LYS A 283 21.43 -0.13 -7.01
N ASP A 284 20.84 -1.20 -6.46
CA ASP A 284 19.59 -1.20 -5.67
C ASP A 284 19.60 -0.27 -4.43
N ASP A 285 20.72 0.45 -4.22
CA ASP A 285 21.06 1.35 -3.13
C ASP A 285 21.04 2.84 -3.50
N GLU A 286 20.96 3.20 -4.78
CA GLU A 286 20.85 4.62 -5.18
C GLU A 286 19.40 5.10 -5.07
N LEU A 287 19.18 6.06 -4.16
CA LEU A 287 17.95 6.87 -4.10
C LEU A 287 17.67 7.47 -5.50
N PRO A 288 16.39 7.74 -5.86
CA PRO A 288 16.06 8.39 -7.14
C PRO A 288 16.78 9.73 -7.39
N THR A 289 17.39 10.32 -6.35
CA THR A 289 18.12 11.58 -6.38
C THR A 289 19.27 11.61 -7.37
N SER A 290 19.91 10.47 -7.70
CA SER A 290 21.00 10.48 -8.70
C SER A 290 20.50 10.66 -10.14
N LYS A 291 19.20 10.47 -10.40
CA LYS A 291 18.65 10.45 -11.78
C LYS A 291 17.68 11.58 -12.10
N PHE A 292 17.10 12.20 -11.09
CA PHE A 292 16.42 13.50 -11.23
C PHE A 292 17.13 14.53 -10.33
N PRO A 293 18.34 14.99 -10.69
CA PRO A 293 19.07 15.96 -9.89
C PRO A 293 18.26 17.25 -9.66
N ASP A 294 17.40 17.62 -10.61
CA ASP A 294 16.52 18.78 -10.50
C ASP A 294 15.36 18.62 -9.48
N ASP A 295 15.07 17.40 -9.02
CA ASP A 295 14.00 17.14 -8.04
C ASP A 295 14.35 17.62 -6.62
N GLU A 296 15.57 18.11 -6.39
CA GLU A 296 15.90 18.87 -5.17
C GLU A 296 15.09 20.17 -5.07
N ASN A 297 14.66 20.72 -6.21
CA ASN A 297 13.77 21.86 -6.26
C ASN A 297 12.33 21.41 -6.62
N PRO A 298 11.39 21.38 -5.65
CA PRO A 298 10.00 21.02 -5.92
C PRO A 298 9.33 21.85 -7.01
N GLU A 299 9.77 23.12 -7.20
CA GLU A 299 9.23 24.02 -8.23
C GLU A 299 9.41 23.46 -9.65
N PHE A 300 10.56 22.82 -9.91
CA PHE A 300 10.80 22.17 -11.19
C PHE A 300 9.78 21.06 -11.44
N VAL A 301 9.55 20.22 -10.42
CA VAL A 301 8.64 19.08 -10.49
C VAL A 301 7.20 19.56 -10.71
N PHE A 302 6.76 20.61 -10.01
CA PHE A 302 5.43 21.21 -10.23
C PHE A 302 5.26 21.72 -11.66
N ASN A 303 6.25 22.45 -12.18
CA ASN A 303 6.18 23.01 -13.52
C ASN A 303 6.18 21.92 -14.60
N ASP A 304 6.99 20.87 -14.45
CA ASP A 304 6.98 19.70 -15.34
C ASP A 304 5.62 19.00 -15.33
N ILE A 305 5.05 18.73 -14.15
CA ILE A 305 3.73 18.09 -14.04
C ILE A 305 2.64 18.94 -14.70
N LYS A 306 2.57 20.24 -14.41
CA LYS A 306 1.56 21.14 -14.99
C LYS A 306 1.71 21.25 -16.51
N LYS A 307 2.96 21.28 -17.01
CA LYS A 307 3.26 21.26 -18.45
C LYS A 307 2.72 19.97 -19.08
N ARG A 308 3.07 18.80 -18.54
CA ARG A 308 2.62 17.49 -19.03
C ARG A 308 1.10 17.36 -19.01
N ILE A 309 0.42 17.81 -17.97
CA ILE A 309 -1.05 17.80 -17.91
C ILE A 309 -1.64 18.61 -19.06
N LYS A 310 -1.11 19.81 -19.35
CA LYS A 310 -1.58 20.67 -20.44
C LYS A 310 -1.30 20.09 -21.84
N GLU A 311 -0.20 19.37 -22.00
CA GLU A 311 0.19 18.75 -23.27
C GLU A 311 -0.56 17.43 -23.53
N ASN A 312 -0.74 16.63 -22.49
CA ASN A 312 -1.30 15.29 -22.59
C ASN A 312 -2.84 15.26 -22.55
N ARG A 313 -3.48 16.30 -22.00
CA ARG A 313 -4.94 16.36 -21.83
C ARG A 313 -5.56 17.49 -22.63
N PRO A 314 -6.78 17.29 -23.18
CA PRO A 314 -7.51 18.40 -23.79
C PRO A 314 -7.90 19.44 -22.74
N LYS A 315 -8.05 20.69 -23.18
CA LYS A 315 -8.61 21.76 -22.35
C LYS A 315 -10.03 21.41 -21.93
N GLY A 316 -10.38 21.70 -20.69
CA GLY A 316 -11.72 21.47 -20.15
C GLY A 316 -11.73 21.35 -18.64
N LYS A 317 -12.93 21.35 -18.07
CA LYS A 317 -13.18 21.44 -16.62
C LYS A 317 -12.33 20.48 -15.78
N LEU A 318 -12.20 19.23 -16.22
CA LEU A 318 -11.46 18.21 -15.48
C LEU A 318 -9.94 18.47 -15.48
N THR A 319 -9.40 18.96 -16.60
CA THR A 319 -7.99 19.37 -16.71
C THR A 319 -7.71 20.58 -15.83
N ASP A 320 -8.62 21.56 -15.82
CA ASP A 320 -8.50 22.77 -14.98
C ASP A 320 -8.48 22.40 -13.48
N ILE A 321 -9.38 21.51 -13.05
CA ILE A 321 -9.42 20.99 -11.68
C ILE A 321 -8.10 20.31 -11.29
N PHE A 322 -7.52 19.47 -12.16
CA PHE A 322 -6.25 18.83 -11.85
C PHE A 322 -5.10 19.83 -11.75
N LEU A 323 -5.10 20.90 -12.53
CA LEU A 323 -4.11 21.98 -12.39
C LEU A 323 -4.28 22.72 -11.06
N GLU A 324 -5.52 23.01 -10.64
CA GLU A 324 -5.83 23.61 -9.33
C GLU A 324 -5.38 22.71 -8.16
N PHE A 325 -5.53 21.38 -8.29
CA PHE A 325 -5.02 20.43 -7.28
C PHE A 325 -3.50 20.55 -7.11
N TRP A 326 -2.75 20.71 -8.20
CA TRP A 326 -1.30 20.90 -8.14
C TRP A 326 -0.90 22.27 -7.59
N ASP A 327 -1.71 23.31 -7.81
CA ASP A 327 -1.51 24.63 -7.19
C ASP A 327 -1.73 24.59 -5.66
N LEU A 328 -2.72 23.83 -5.19
CA LEU A 328 -2.92 23.56 -3.77
C LEU A 328 -1.79 22.73 -3.17
N ALA A 329 -1.30 21.72 -3.89
CA ALA A 329 -0.18 20.90 -3.45
C ALA A 329 1.09 21.75 -3.29
N LYS A 330 1.35 22.68 -4.23
CA LYS A 330 2.44 23.64 -4.13
C LYS A 330 2.32 24.51 -2.88
N SER A 331 1.16 25.15 -2.72
CA SER A 331 0.87 26.00 -1.57
C SER A 331 1.06 25.25 -0.24
N ARG A 332 0.67 23.98 -0.19
CA ARG A 332 0.84 23.18 1.03
C ARG A 332 2.31 22.86 1.33
N ILE A 333 3.08 22.45 0.33
CA ILE A 333 4.51 22.15 0.50
C ILE A 333 5.28 23.41 0.92
N GLU A 334 4.93 24.58 0.38
CA GLU A 334 5.55 25.86 0.77
C GLU A 334 5.24 26.24 2.22
N ASN A 335 4.02 25.95 2.71
CA ASN A 335 3.58 26.33 4.05
C ASN A 335 3.93 25.31 5.14
N ASP A 336 4.06 24.02 4.81
CA ASP A 336 4.22 22.92 5.77
C ASP A 336 5.22 21.85 5.27
N HIS A 337 6.39 22.32 4.84
CA HIS A 337 7.42 21.48 4.23
C HIS A 337 7.93 20.33 5.13
N GLU A 338 7.85 20.46 6.46
CA GLU A 338 8.33 19.44 7.41
C GLU A 338 7.40 18.23 7.50
N ASN A 339 6.08 18.44 7.34
CA ASN A 339 5.07 17.39 7.44
C ASN A 339 4.57 16.91 6.07
N CYS A 340 4.98 17.56 4.98
CA CYS A 340 4.64 17.14 3.62
C CYS A 340 5.63 16.11 3.08
N TYR A 341 5.13 15.21 2.22
CA TYR A 341 6.02 14.35 1.47
C TYR A 341 6.83 15.16 0.47
N PRO A 342 8.15 14.92 0.33
CA PRO A 342 8.93 15.55 -0.70
C PRO A 342 8.35 15.21 -2.08
N LEU A 343 7.86 16.22 -2.78
CA LEU A 343 7.41 16.09 -4.16
C LEU A 343 8.62 15.71 -5.02
N ARG A 344 8.56 14.52 -5.59
CA ARG A 344 9.60 13.98 -6.48
C ARG A 344 8.98 13.02 -7.48
N ARG A 345 9.60 12.94 -8.66
CA ARG A 345 9.37 11.91 -9.66
C ARG A 345 9.90 10.59 -9.13
N ARG A 346 9.07 9.56 -9.19
CA ARG A 346 9.39 8.22 -8.71
C ARG A 346 9.00 7.19 -9.76
N PRO A 347 9.92 6.31 -10.19
CA PRO A 347 9.54 5.21 -11.05
C PRO A 347 8.64 4.24 -10.27
N LEU A 348 7.56 3.79 -10.91
CA LEU A 348 6.75 2.70 -10.38
C LEU A 348 7.53 1.40 -10.46
N ARG A 349 7.48 0.66 -9.36
CA ARG A 349 8.31 -0.52 -9.12
C ARG A 349 7.48 -1.64 -8.55
N ASP A 350 7.97 -2.87 -8.75
CA ASP A 350 7.43 -4.04 -8.08
C ASP A 350 8.55 -5.06 -7.75
N ILE A 351 8.25 -6.01 -6.88
CA ILE A 351 9.11 -7.14 -6.54
C ILE A 351 8.25 -8.41 -6.68
N ASP A 352 8.65 -9.30 -7.58
CA ASP A 352 7.91 -10.53 -7.85
C ASP A 352 8.61 -11.73 -7.21
N PRO A 353 8.16 -12.23 -6.05
CA PRO A 353 8.81 -13.36 -5.39
C PRO A 353 8.70 -14.67 -6.18
N GLY A 354 7.84 -14.73 -7.22
CA GLY A 354 7.76 -15.83 -8.17
C GLY A 354 8.77 -15.75 -9.32
N SER A 355 9.53 -14.66 -9.44
CA SER A 355 10.54 -14.47 -10.50
C SER A 355 11.87 -15.19 -10.25
N VAL A 356 12.04 -15.78 -9.07
CA VAL A 356 13.22 -16.53 -8.64
C VAL A 356 12.80 -17.89 -8.12
N ASP A 357 13.72 -18.86 -8.09
CA ASP A 357 13.47 -20.18 -7.54
C ASP A 357 13.12 -20.11 -6.04
N GLN A 358 12.64 -21.22 -5.48
CA GLN A 358 12.41 -21.29 -4.05
C GLN A 358 13.74 -21.12 -3.29
N TRP A 359 13.83 -20.09 -2.45
CA TRP A 359 14.97 -19.86 -1.58
C TRP A 359 15.02 -20.84 -0.41
N GLU A 360 16.19 -20.96 0.21
CA GLU A 360 16.36 -21.76 1.43
C GLU A 360 15.60 -21.12 2.62
N THR A 361 14.84 -21.96 3.33
CA THR A 361 14.19 -21.56 4.57
C THR A 361 15.20 -21.60 5.72
N THR A 362 15.44 -20.43 6.32
CA THR A 362 16.36 -20.20 7.44
C THR A 362 15.63 -19.49 8.59
N ARG A 363 16.36 -19.02 9.62
CA ARG A 363 15.77 -18.26 10.74
C ARG A 363 15.37 -16.84 10.34
N VAL A 364 15.43 -16.52 9.05
CA VAL A 364 15.02 -15.24 8.46
C VAL A 364 13.90 -15.46 7.46
N THR A 365 12.80 -14.72 7.62
CA THR A 365 11.72 -14.65 6.63
C THR A 365 11.25 -13.20 6.44
N LEU A 366 10.31 -12.97 5.52
CA LEU A 366 9.92 -11.65 5.05
C LEU A 366 8.40 -11.52 4.94
N LEU A 367 7.88 -10.29 5.06
CA LEU A 367 6.47 -9.99 4.78
C LEU A 367 6.30 -8.60 4.14
N GLY A 368 5.15 -8.38 3.53
CA GLY A 368 4.79 -7.09 2.94
C GLY A 368 5.72 -6.65 1.82
N ASP A 369 5.88 -5.32 1.69
CA ASP A 369 6.72 -4.71 0.66
C ASP A 369 8.20 -5.13 0.71
N ALA A 370 8.66 -5.75 1.80
CA ALA A 370 10.01 -6.29 1.84
C ALA A 370 10.23 -7.42 0.82
N ILE A 371 9.18 -8.14 0.41
CA ILE A 371 9.26 -9.32 -0.47
C ILE A 371 8.33 -9.26 -1.69
N HIS A 372 7.22 -8.53 -1.61
CA HIS A 372 6.25 -8.39 -2.73
C HIS A 372 5.72 -6.96 -2.86
N ALA A 373 6.60 -5.97 -2.77
CA ALA A 373 6.24 -4.58 -3.05
C ALA A 373 5.57 -4.45 -4.41
N MET A 374 4.47 -3.71 -4.47
CA MET A 374 3.64 -3.60 -5.68
C MET A 374 3.21 -2.16 -5.93
N ASN A 375 2.89 -1.86 -7.18
CA ASN A 375 2.38 -0.55 -7.57
C ASN A 375 0.95 -0.31 -7.02
N PRO A 376 0.55 0.95 -6.76
CA PRO A 376 -0.68 1.24 -6.01
C PRO A 376 -1.99 1.12 -6.83
N TRP A 377 -1.93 0.76 -8.12
CA TRP A 377 -3.07 0.87 -9.05
C TRP A 377 -4.24 -0.07 -8.80
N VAL A 378 -4.09 -1.05 -7.91
CA VAL A 378 -5.16 -1.97 -7.47
C VAL A 378 -5.41 -1.85 -5.96
N GLY A 379 -4.56 -1.14 -5.21
CA GLY A 379 -4.78 -0.88 -3.78
C GLY A 379 -4.66 -2.11 -2.87
N ILE A 380 -3.83 -3.10 -3.22
CA ILE A 380 -3.75 -4.37 -2.50
C ILE A 380 -2.53 -4.53 -1.58
N GLY A 381 -1.46 -3.74 -1.73
CA GLY A 381 -0.20 -3.95 -0.99
C GLY A 381 -0.35 -4.02 0.54
N THR A 382 -1.01 -3.05 1.16
CA THR A 382 -1.24 -3.08 2.62
C THR A 382 -2.10 -4.26 3.06
N ASN A 383 -3.09 -4.65 2.26
CA ASN A 383 -3.93 -5.82 2.54
C ASN A 383 -3.11 -7.11 2.53
N SER A 384 -2.23 -7.26 1.53
CA SER A 384 -1.33 -8.42 1.44
C SER A 384 -0.36 -8.49 2.61
N ALA A 385 0.17 -7.35 3.08
CA ALA A 385 1.03 -7.30 4.25
C ALA A 385 0.32 -7.66 5.56
N ILE A 386 -0.96 -7.27 5.71
CA ILE A 386 -1.80 -7.64 6.85
C ILE A 386 -2.15 -9.14 6.81
N GLU A 387 -2.47 -9.67 5.63
CA GLU A 387 -2.71 -11.10 5.42
C GLU A 387 -1.45 -11.93 5.68
N ASP A 388 -0.26 -11.44 5.30
CA ASP A 388 1.00 -12.10 5.65
C ASP A 388 1.20 -12.20 7.16
N ALA A 389 0.85 -11.16 7.92
CA ALA A 389 0.96 -11.16 9.36
C ALA A 389 0.08 -12.25 10.01
N GLU A 390 -1.16 -12.41 9.53
CA GLU A 390 -2.06 -13.47 9.97
C GLU A 390 -1.48 -14.85 9.64
N LEU A 391 -1.09 -15.07 8.38
CA LEU A 391 -0.59 -16.37 7.91
C LEU A 391 0.72 -16.77 8.58
N LEU A 392 1.62 -15.81 8.82
CA LEU A 392 2.86 -16.05 9.55
C LEU A 392 2.57 -16.39 11.01
N THR A 393 1.61 -15.71 11.64
CA THR A 393 1.18 -16.06 13.01
C THR A 393 0.64 -17.49 13.08
N ASN A 394 -0.16 -17.89 12.09
CA ASN A 394 -0.69 -19.25 12.01
C ASN A 394 0.42 -20.29 11.82
N ALA A 395 1.45 -19.99 11.02
CA ALA A 395 2.63 -20.85 10.90
C ALA A 395 3.40 -20.97 12.23
N LEU A 396 3.50 -19.87 13.00
CA LEU A 396 4.17 -19.83 14.30
C LEU A 396 3.37 -20.51 15.43
N ALA A 397 2.08 -20.78 15.26
CA ALA A 397 1.22 -21.33 16.31
C ALA A 397 1.69 -22.70 16.82
N ASN A 398 2.29 -23.50 15.94
CA ASN A 398 2.81 -24.86 16.18
C ASN A 398 4.34 -24.92 16.21
N TRP A 399 5.00 -23.78 16.46
CA TRP A 399 6.46 -23.71 16.53
C TRP A 399 7.05 -24.61 17.61
N SER A 400 8.09 -25.35 17.24
CA SER A 400 9.02 -26.03 18.14
C SER A 400 10.43 -26.00 17.55
N LYS A 401 11.43 -26.35 18.35
CA LYS A 401 12.83 -26.44 17.87
C LYS A 401 13.00 -27.43 16.71
N ASP A 402 12.17 -28.45 16.64
CA ASP A 402 12.36 -29.55 15.69
C ASP A 402 11.57 -29.38 14.38
N ASN A 403 10.51 -28.55 14.37
CA ASN A 403 9.60 -28.43 13.22
C ASN A 403 9.46 -27.01 12.65
N TRP A 404 10.07 -26.00 13.26
CA TRP A 404 9.84 -24.61 12.86
C TRP A 404 10.15 -24.33 11.39
N LYS A 405 11.21 -24.98 10.86
CA LYS A 405 11.66 -24.80 9.48
C LYS A 405 10.57 -25.21 8.47
N GLU A 406 9.82 -26.27 8.75
CA GLU A 406 8.71 -26.71 7.89
C GLU A 406 7.56 -25.69 7.88
N HIS A 407 7.20 -25.15 9.03
CA HIS A 407 6.13 -24.16 9.14
C HIS A 407 6.47 -22.84 8.42
N ILE A 408 7.71 -22.35 8.57
CA ILE A 408 8.17 -21.16 7.83
C ILE A 408 8.21 -21.45 6.32
N ARG A 409 8.68 -22.63 5.90
CA ARG A 409 8.70 -23.02 4.48
C ARG A 409 7.30 -23.00 3.86
N ASN A 410 6.30 -23.52 4.56
CA ASN A 410 4.92 -23.52 4.09
C ASN A 410 4.34 -22.11 3.97
N TYR A 411 4.65 -21.23 4.93
CA TYR A 411 4.33 -19.81 4.84
C TYR A 411 4.98 -19.16 3.61
N GLU A 412 6.28 -19.37 3.41
CA GLU A 412 7.03 -18.81 2.27
C GLU A 412 6.49 -19.27 0.92
N LEU A 413 6.11 -20.55 0.78
CA LEU A 413 5.48 -21.08 -0.43
C LEU A 413 4.15 -20.39 -0.73
N GLY A 414 3.30 -20.23 0.28
CA GLY A 414 2.03 -19.52 0.13
C GLY A 414 2.23 -18.03 -0.21
N LEU A 415 3.19 -17.38 0.45
CA LEU A 415 3.57 -16.00 0.21
C LEU A 415 4.08 -15.79 -1.22
N ARG A 416 4.92 -16.69 -1.75
CA ARG A 416 5.43 -16.62 -3.12
C ARG A 416 4.30 -16.68 -4.14
N GLY A 417 3.42 -17.69 -4.02
CA GLY A 417 2.31 -17.88 -4.95
C GLY A 417 1.34 -16.70 -4.95
N ARG A 418 0.90 -16.27 -3.76
CA ARG A 418 -0.04 -15.14 -3.61
C ARG A 418 0.59 -13.81 -4.01
N GLY A 419 1.83 -13.55 -3.59
CA GLY A 419 2.58 -12.36 -3.94
C GLY A 419 2.74 -12.22 -5.45
N SER A 420 3.22 -13.27 -6.13
CA SER A 420 3.40 -13.25 -7.60
C SER A 420 2.09 -13.01 -8.35
N PHE A 421 0.99 -13.66 -7.93
CA PHE A 421 -0.34 -13.41 -8.50
C PHE A 421 -0.77 -11.94 -8.39
N TYR A 422 -0.59 -11.32 -7.22
CA TYR A 422 -0.93 -9.92 -6.99
C TYR A 422 -0.03 -8.95 -7.76
N ILE A 423 1.24 -9.29 -7.91
CA ILE A 423 2.19 -8.53 -8.71
C ILE A 423 1.79 -8.55 -10.19
N ASP A 424 1.47 -9.70 -10.76
CA ASP A 424 0.99 -9.77 -12.15
C ASP A 424 -0.30 -8.96 -12.36
N LEU A 425 -1.26 -9.08 -11.44
CA LEU A 425 -2.51 -8.33 -11.49
C LEU A 425 -2.27 -6.81 -11.47
N THR A 426 -1.44 -6.32 -10.54
CA THR A 426 -1.14 -4.90 -10.40
C THR A 426 -0.31 -4.38 -11.58
N ARG A 427 0.70 -5.12 -12.01
CA ARG A 427 1.56 -4.79 -13.17
C ARG A 427 0.75 -4.69 -14.46
N THR A 428 -0.06 -5.70 -14.76
CA THR A 428 -0.94 -5.71 -15.93
C THR A 428 -1.94 -4.55 -15.89
N SER A 429 -2.54 -4.29 -14.73
CA SER A 429 -3.45 -3.16 -14.49
C SER A 429 -2.76 -1.81 -14.73
N CYS A 430 -1.53 -1.65 -14.27
CA CYS A 430 -0.72 -0.45 -14.41
C CYS A 430 -0.36 -0.19 -15.88
N ILE A 431 0.23 -1.18 -16.57
CA ILE A 431 0.67 -1.07 -17.96
C ILE A 431 -0.51 -0.75 -18.89
N LYS A 432 -1.64 -1.46 -18.74
CA LYS A 432 -2.84 -1.23 -19.57
C LYS A 432 -3.40 0.20 -19.44
N LYS A 433 -3.35 0.79 -18.24
CA LYS A 433 -3.82 2.17 -18.02
C LYS A 433 -2.90 3.21 -18.65
N HIS A 434 -1.61 2.91 -18.77
CA HIS A 434 -0.59 3.82 -19.29
C HIS A 434 -0.28 3.64 -20.77
N GLN A 435 -1.10 2.89 -21.51
CA GLN A 435 -0.94 2.77 -22.96
C GLN A 435 -1.26 4.09 -23.66
N ILE A 436 -0.35 4.50 -24.54
CA ILE A 436 -0.55 5.66 -25.41
C ILE A 436 -1.58 5.29 -26.49
N CYS A 437 -2.61 6.10 -26.62
CA CYS A 437 -3.65 5.94 -27.63
C CYS A 437 -3.64 7.13 -28.58
N ASP A 438 -3.06 6.94 -29.76
CA ASP A 438 -3.06 7.96 -30.80
C ASP A 438 -4.34 7.90 -31.65
N GLY A 439 -5.05 9.02 -31.67
CA GLY A 439 -6.26 9.20 -32.45
C GLY A 439 -7.54 8.65 -31.80
N PHE A 440 -8.67 9.08 -32.36
CA PHE A 440 -10.00 8.79 -31.84
C PHE A 440 -10.32 7.28 -31.76
N LEU A 441 -9.95 6.52 -32.80
CA LEU A 441 -10.25 5.10 -32.88
C LEU A 441 -9.53 4.29 -31.79
N SER A 442 -8.25 4.57 -31.54
CA SER A 442 -7.46 3.89 -30.49
C SER A 442 -8.05 4.15 -29.10
N ILE A 443 -8.42 5.39 -28.81
CA ILE A 443 -9.09 5.77 -27.55
C ILE A 443 -10.43 5.03 -27.40
N MET A 444 -11.22 4.96 -28.47
CA MET A 444 -12.52 4.29 -28.45
C MET A 444 -12.37 2.78 -28.17
N ILE A 445 -11.40 2.12 -28.83
CA ILE A 445 -11.11 0.69 -28.62
C ILE A 445 -10.66 0.45 -27.18
N ARG A 446 -9.69 1.23 -26.68
CA ARG A 446 -9.23 1.12 -25.28
C ARG A 446 -10.40 1.26 -24.30
N ASN A 447 -11.21 2.31 -24.48
CA ASN A 447 -12.35 2.58 -23.59
C ASN A 447 -13.39 1.44 -23.64
N PHE A 448 -13.64 0.88 -24.82
CA PHE A 448 -14.50 -0.30 -24.97
C PHE A 448 -13.93 -1.52 -24.23
N MET A 449 -12.63 -1.79 -24.35
CA MET A 449 -11.98 -2.91 -23.66
C MET A 449 -12.10 -2.82 -22.13
N PHE A 450 -11.96 -1.63 -21.55
CA PHE A 450 -12.17 -1.45 -20.10
C PHE A 450 -13.63 -1.67 -19.68
N ARG A 451 -14.59 -1.17 -20.48
CA ARG A 451 -16.03 -1.39 -20.25
C ARG A 451 -16.44 -2.85 -20.43
N PHE A 452 -15.84 -3.56 -21.38
CA PHE A 452 -16.13 -4.97 -21.59
C PHE A 452 -15.55 -5.85 -20.48
N ASN A 453 -14.29 -5.61 -20.09
CA ASN A 453 -13.67 -6.29 -18.96
C ASN A 453 -14.45 -6.05 -17.65
N TYR A 454 -15.04 -4.86 -17.47
CA TYR A 454 -15.96 -4.58 -16.37
C TYR A 454 -17.14 -5.57 -16.35
N VAL A 455 -17.83 -5.73 -17.48
CA VAL A 455 -19.00 -6.62 -17.59
C VAL A 455 -18.60 -8.06 -17.25
N ILE A 456 -17.46 -8.54 -17.73
CA ILE A 456 -16.96 -9.88 -17.41
C ILE A 456 -16.62 -10.02 -15.92
N ALA A 457 -15.94 -9.04 -15.33
CA ALA A 457 -15.61 -9.05 -13.90
C ALA A 457 -16.87 -9.03 -13.03
N TYR A 458 -17.87 -8.24 -13.41
CA TYR A 458 -19.18 -8.18 -12.77
C TYR A 458 -19.92 -9.51 -12.86
N ILE A 459 -20.01 -10.12 -14.04
CA ILE A 459 -20.64 -11.43 -14.23
C ILE A 459 -19.93 -12.49 -13.39
N LYS A 460 -18.59 -12.54 -13.42
CA LYS A 460 -17.81 -13.45 -12.57
C LYS A 460 -18.08 -13.20 -11.09
N SER A 461 -18.19 -11.95 -10.65
CA SER A 461 -18.51 -11.63 -9.25
C SER A 461 -19.86 -12.18 -8.79
N CYS A 462 -20.87 -12.15 -9.67
CA CYS A 462 -22.19 -12.69 -9.39
C CYS A 462 -22.21 -14.24 -9.39
N TRP A 463 -21.32 -14.88 -10.15
CA TRP A 463 -21.25 -16.34 -10.27
C TRP A 463 -20.34 -17.00 -9.22
N TYR A 464 -19.26 -16.32 -8.80
CA TYR A 464 -18.26 -16.82 -7.86
C TYR A 464 -18.44 -16.31 -6.42
N GLY A 465 -19.67 -15.94 -6.03
CA GLY A 465 -20.03 -15.34 -4.74
C GLY A 465 -19.75 -16.19 -3.46
N ASP A 466 -19.02 -17.30 -3.56
CA ASP A 466 -18.54 -18.05 -2.40
C ASP A 466 -17.04 -18.34 -2.54
N GLY A 467 -16.22 -17.44 -2.00
CA GLY A 467 -14.76 -17.37 -2.13
C GLY A 467 -13.94 -18.54 -1.54
N ARG A 468 -14.51 -19.73 -1.34
CA ARG A 468 -13.83 -20.90 -0.73
C ARG A 468 -13.13 -21.85 -1.72
N LYS A 469 -13.08 -21.54 -3.03
CA LYS A 469 -12.49 -22.44 -4.04
C LYS A 469 -11.16 -21.98 -4.66
N ARG A 470 -10.44 -21.02 -4.06
CA ARG A 470 -9.14 -20.57 -4.62
C ARG A 470 -7.95 -21.46 -4.25
N ASP A 471 -8.07 -22.31 -3.24
CA ASP A 471 -6.96 -23.19 -2.80
C ASP A 471 -6.82 -24.50 -3.60
N LEU A 472 -7.56 -24.66 -4.71
CA LEU A 472 -7.60 -25.92 -5.47
C LEU A 472 -7.12 -25.80 -6.93
N VAL A 473 -6.62 -24.65 -7.39
CA VAL A 473 -6.24 -24.48 -8.80
C VAL A 473 -4.73 -24.65 -9.06
N ASN A 474 -3.86 -24.68 -8.05
CA ASN A 474 -2.41 -24.91 -8.24
C ASN A 474 -1.92 -26.26 -7.69
N LYS A 475 -2.65 -27.35 -7.96
CA LYS A 475 -2.17 -28.71 -7.65
C LYS A 475 -1.79 -29.57 -8.86
N ASN A 476 -1.94 -29.07 -10.07
CA ASN A 476 -1.41 -29.73 -11.27
C ASN A 476 -0.87 -28.65 -12.20
N ASP A 477 0.43 -28.42 -12.14
CA ASP A 477 1.34 -28.35 -13.30
C ASP A 477 2.79 -28.35 -12.79
#